data_AF-H2YJK3-F1
#
_entry.id   AF-H2YJK3-F1
#
_cell.length_a   1.000
_cell.length_b   1.000
_cell.length_c   1.000
_cell.angle_alpha   90.00
_cell.angle_beta   90.00
_cell.angle_gamma   90.00
#
_symmetry.space_group_name_H-M   'P 1'
#
loop_
_entity.id
_entity.type
_entity.pdbx_description
1 polymer ?
#
loop_
_entity_poly.entity_id
_entity_poly.type
_entity_poly.pdbx_seq_one_letter_code
_entity_poly.pdbx_strand_id
1 'polypeptide(L)'
;MSACPPESINNDALYQASPEMVALNATGSVTYCQNTTWVGTLATQSVFPALDLMSSTADQYIVSLYWATATLVCVGYGDIHARMQTEMFMATCVMIIGTVYYSSILGDISANIQTDDIRRGHYKGKLSDILKFFKVYDVTKETQRQVLNYYCYLWDRTQGVSPDYLLIGLPPSIRTSVCQSMYDPMIREAFGEGGAEIDKETQGFFRLMSTHIQPALYLKQSIICRRGDIGDEMFFIQRGNVAILEDDDETVCKVLGPGQHFGEVGHLPTKQDHQSSHQLRLECAEQERPRRNLEQIPEIP
;
A
#
# COMPACT_ATOMS: atom_id res chain seq x y z
N MET A 1 -37.26 -34.54 65.00
CA MET A 1 -38.52 -35.28 64.77
C MET A 1 -39.41 -34.44 63.89
N SER A 2 -39.42 -34.71 62.60
CA SER A 2 -40.52 -34.36 61.68
C SER A 2 -40.31 -35.22 60.43
N ALA A 3 -41.08 -36.30 60.33
CA ALA A 3 -41.02 -37.24 59.22
C ALA A 3 -41.59 -36.59 57.95
N CYS A 4 -40.90 -36.71 56.81
CA CYS A 4 -41.47 -36.44 55.50
C CYS A 4 -42.24 -37.67 54.99
N PRO A 5 -43.37 -37.48 54.28
CA PRO A 5 -44.18 -38.58 53.76
C PRO A 5 -43.54 -39.18 52.50
N PRO A 6 -43.84 -40.46 52.16
CA PRO A 6 -43.32 -41.07 50.95
C PRO A 6 -44.23 -40.71 49.76
N GLU A 7 -43.71 -39.92 48.81
CA GLU A 7 -44.26 -39.87 47.45
C GLU A 7 -43.53 -40.88 46.58
N SER A 8 -44.26 -41.86 46.07
CA SER A 8 -43.79 -42.86 45.11
C SER A 8 -43.56 -42.21 43.76
N ILE A 9 -42.30 -42.11 43.31
CA ILE A 9 -41.95 -41.70 41.95
C ILE A 9 -41.35 -42.89 41.21
N ASN A 10 -41.91 -43.15 40.02
CA ASN A 10 -41.65 -44.28 39.12
C ASN A 10 -40.16 -44.50 38.79
N ASN A 11 -39.80 -45.77 38.64
CA ASN A 11 -38.45 -46.30 38.37
C ASN A 11 -37.83 -45.91 37.01
N ASP A 12 -38.49 -45.09 36.19
CA ASP A 12 -37.98 -44.71 34.86
C ASP A 12 -36.98 -43.54 34.88
N ALA A 13 -36.76 -42.90 36.04
CA ALA A 13 -35.75 -41.84 36.20
C ALA A 13 -34.33 -42.35 36.53
N LEU A 14 -34.11 -43.66 36.57
CA LEU A 14 -32.86 -44.29 37.02
C LEU A 14 -31.68 -44.18 36.03
N TYR A 15 -31.89 -43.66 34.81
CA TYR A 15 -30.86 -43.66 33.76
C TYR A 15 -30.21 -42.29 33.45
N GLN A 16 -30.50 -41.24 34.21
CA GLN A 16 -29.98 -39.89 33.93
C GLN A 16 -29.13 -39.22 35.03
N ALA A 17 -28.79 -39.93 36.11
CA ALA A 17 -27.90 -39.40 37.14
C ALA A 17 -26.46 -39.93 36.94
N SER A 18 -25.50 -39.01 36.77
CA SER A 18 -24.07 -39.29 36.84
C SER A 18 -23.66 -39.76 38.26
N PRO A 19 -22.58 -40.56 38.41
CA PRO A 19 -22.40 -41.43 39.58
C PRO A 19 -21.87 -40.74 40.85
N GLU A 20 -21.56 -39.44 40.83
CA GLU A 20 -20.73 -38.83 41.89
C GLU A 20 -21.48 -38.24 43.10
N MET A 21 -22.81 -38.38 43.19
CA MET A 21 -23.57 -37.81 44.32
C MET A 21 -24.53 -38.79 45.01
N VAL A 22 -24.14 -40.06 45.13
CA VAL A 22 -24.93 -41.08 45.86
C VAL A 22 -24.10 -41.64 47.02
N ALA A 23 -24.44 -41.25 48.24
CA ALA A 23 -23.96 -41.93 49.44
C ALA A 23 -25.01 -42.98 49.87
N LEU A 24 -24.64 -44.26 49.80
CA LEU A 24 -25.46 -45.38 50.26
C LEU A 24 -25.41 -45.48 51.78
N ASN A 25 -26.56 -45.38 52.46
CA ASN A 25 -26.67 -45.80 53.86
C ASN A 25 -26.95 -47.30 53.93
N ALA A 26 -26.60 -47.95 55.05
CA ALA A 26 -26.58 -49.41 55.23
C ALA A 26 -27.94 -50.13 55.06
N THR A 27 -29.02 -49.43 54.73
CA THR A 27 -30.37 -49.97 54.47
C THR A 27 -30.89 -49.70 53.06
N GLY A 28 -30.05 -49.22 52.13
CA GLY A 28 -30.36 -49.23 50.68
C GLY A 28 -31.32 -48.15 50.18
N SER A 29 -31.64 -47.13 50.97
CA SER A 29 -32.37 -45.94 50.49
C SER A 29 -31.41 -44.86 49.97
N VAL A 30 -31.67 -44.34 48.76
CA VAL A 30 -30.94 -43.21 48.17
C VAL A 30 -31.42 -41.91 48.82
N THR A 31 -30.50 -41.13 49.38
CA THR A 31 -30.80 -39.80 49.92
C THR A 31 -29.95 -38.78 49.17
N TYR A 32 -30.58 -37.83 48.49
CA TYR A 32 -29.89 -36.69 47.89
C TYR A 32 -29.61 -35.64 48.97
N CYS A 33 -28.34 -35.32 49.20
CA CYS A 33 -27.96 -34.25 50.12
C CYS A 33 -28.21 -32.89 49.45
N GLN A 34 -29.43 -32.35 49.59
CA GLN A 34 -29.62 -30.91 49.49
C GLN A 34 -29.15 -30.28 50.80
N ASN A 35 -27.90 -29.79 50.81
CA ASN A 35 -27.48 -28.81 51.81
C ASN A 35 -26.76 -27.65 51.13
N THR A 36 -27.45 -26.52 51.12
CA THR A 36 -27.06 -25.24 50.54
C THR A 36 -25.89 -24.64 51.30
N THR A 37 -24.69 -24.76 50.75
CA THR A 37 -23.59 -23.83 51.04
C THR A 37 -23.29 -23.04 49.77
N TRP A 38 -23.04 -21.73 49.92
CA TRP A 38 -22.64 -20.86 48.80
C TRP A 38 -21.37 -21.38 48.10
N VAL A 39 -20.54 -22.13 48.81
CA VAL A 39 -19.37 -22.84 48.26
C VAL A 39 -19.78 -24.00 47.33
N GLY A 40 -20.84 -24.75 47.64
CA GLY A 40 -21.38 -25.77 46.75
C GLY A 40 -22.08 -25.20 45.50
N THR A 41 -22.54 -23.95 45.58
CA THR A 41 -23.14 -23.22 44.44
C THR A 41 -22.06 -22.64 43.51
N LEU A 42 -20.88 -22.31 44.05
CA LEU A 42 -19.71 -21.89 43.28
C LEU A 42 -18.97 -23.07 42.64
N ALA A 43 -18.90 -24.22 43.32
CA ALA A 43 -18.33 -25.45 42.76
C ALA A 43 -19.18 -26.05 41.61
N THR A 44 -20.43 -25.62 41.46
CA THR A 44 -21.35 -26.00 40.38
C THR A 44 -21.66 -24.86 39.42
N GLN A 45 -21.03 -23.67 39.60
CA GLN A 45 -21.07 -22.60 38.61
C GLN A 45 -20.01 -22.85 37.53
N SER A 46 -20.15 -23.97 36.85
CA SER A 46 -19.34 -24.35 35.70
C SER A 46 -19.84 -23.60 34.48
N VAL A 47 -19.09 -22.56 34.08
CA VAL A 47 -19.44 -21.67 32.96
C VAL A 47 -19.44 -22.41 31.61
N PHE A 48 -18.80 -23.60 31.52
CA PHE A 48 -18.82 -24.48 30.35
C PHE A 48 -18.66 -25.97 30.75
N PRO A 49 -19.74 -26.75 30.89
CA PRO A 49 -19.66 -28.14 31.38
C PRO A 49 -18.89 -29.11 30.45
N ALA A 50 -18.67 -28.76 29.18
CA ALA A 50 -17.83 -29.55 28.26
C ALA A 50 -16.32 -29.39 28.54
N LEU A 51 -15.91 -28.26 29.13
CA LEU A 51 -14.51 -27.97 29.47
C LEU A 51 -14.07 -28.73 30.72
N ASP A 52 -14.96 -28.86 31.70
CA ASP A 52 -14.64 -29.43 33.01
C ASP A 52 -14.51 -30.97 33.01
N LEU A 53 -14.95 -31.64 31.94
CA LEU A 53 -14.72 -33.08 31.71
C LEU A 53 -13.29 -33.39 31.26
N MET A 54 -12.49 -32.38 30.93
CA MET A 54 -11.12 -32.54 30.44
C MET A 54 -10.14 -32.40 31.60
N SER A 55 -9.36 -33.44 31.87
CA SER A 55 -8.46 -33.54 33.03
C SER A 55 -7.19 -32.70 32.93
N SER A 56 -6.87 -32.18 31.74
CA SER A 56 -5.67 -31.38 31.47
C SER A 56 -6.04 -29.92 31.23
N THR A 57 -5.37 -29.02 31.96
CA THR A 57 -5.55 -27.56 31.83
C THR A 57 -5.19 -27.03 30.44
N ALA A 58 -4.26 -27.69 29.74
CA ALA A 58 -3.88 -27.34 28.38
C ALA A 58 -5.04 -27.57 27.40
N ASP A 59 -5.77 -28.68 27.55
CA ASP A 59 -6.86 -29.02 26.65
C ASP A 59 -8.07 -28.07 26.87
N GLN A 60 -8.32 -27.68 28.13
CA GLN A 60 -9.33 -26.66 28.48
C GLN A 60 -9.04 -25.30 27.83
N TYR A 61 -7.76 -24.88 27.82
CA TYR A 61 -7.35 -23.64 27.15
C TYR A 61 -7.54 -23.70 25.63
N ILE A 62 -7.19 -24.83 25.01
CA ILE A 62 -7.35 -25.01 23.55
C ILE A 62 -8.82 -24.94 23.16
N VAL A 63 -9.71 -25.60 23.90
CA VAL A 63 -11.15 -25.61 23.60
C VAL A 63 -11.80 -24.24 23.85
N SER A 64 -11.40 -23.53 24.91
CA SER A 64 -11.89 -22.17 25.16
C SER A 64 -11.40 -21.16 24.11
N LEU A 65 -10.15 -21.28 23.65
CA LEU A 65 -9.62 -20.47 22.56
C LEU A 65 -10.31 -20.79 21.22
N TYR A 66 -10.59 -22.06 20.94
CA TYR A 66 -11.39 -22.48 19.79
C TYR A 66 -12.79 -21.84 19.80
N TRP A 67 -13.52 -21.93 20.92
CA TRP A 67 -14.83 -21.29 21.04
C TRP A 67 -14.75 -19.77 20.89
N ALA A 68 -13.77 -19.13 21.54
CA ALA A 68 -13.56 -17.68 21.46
C ALA A 68 -13.26 -17.22 20.03
N THR A 69 -12.37 -17.91 19.32
CA THR A 69 -12.02 -17.60 17.92
C THR A 69 -13.18 -17.85 16.95
N ALA A 70 -13.88 -18.97 17.08
CA ALA A 70 -15.06 -19.28 16.24
C ALA A 70 -16.19 -18.26 16.43
N THR A 71 -16.35 -17.75 17.65
CA THR A 71 -17.32 -16.70 17.99
C THR A 71 -16.87 -15.34 17.48
N LEU A 72 -15.58 -14.99 17.63
CA LEU A 72 -15.00 -13.73 17.17
C LEU A 72 -15.09 -13.56 15.64
N VAL A 73 -14.79 -14.63 14.89
CA VAL A 73 -14.83 -14.64 13.42
C VAL A 73 -16.27 -14.86 12.89
N CYS A 74 -17.27 -14.92 13.78
CA CYS A 74 -18.68 -15.09 13.45
C CYS A 74 -18.98 -16.38 12.66
N VAL A 75 -18.18 -17.44 12.82
CA VAL A 75 -18.40 -18.74 12.15
C VAL A 75 -19.45 -19.55 12.90
N GLY A 76 -19.30 -19.67 14.22
CA GLY A 76 -20.30 -20.29 15.11
C GLY A 76 -20.69 -21.73 14.72
N TYR A 77 -19.75 -22.68 14.74
CA TYR A 77 -20.01 -24.09 14.40
C TYR A 77 -21.13 -24.77 15.23
N GLY A 78 -21.38 -24.29 16.44
CA GLY A 78 -22.48 -24.76 17.29
C GLY A 78 -22.22 -26.07 18.05
N ASP A 79 -20.99 -26.58 17.96
CA ASP A 79 -20.48 -27.72 18.74
C ASP A 79 -20.30 -27.40 20.23
N ILE A 80 -19.91 -26.16 20.53
CA ILE A 80 -19.86 -25.60 21.89
C ILE A 80 -20.84 -24.44 21.97
N HIS A 81 -21.87 -24.59 22.81
CA HIS A 81 -22.93 -23.60 22.96
C HIS A 81 -23.35 -23.45 24.43
N ALA A 82 -23.83 -22.25 24.77
CA ALA A 82 -24.44 -21.98 26.06
C ALA A 82 -25.71 -22.82 26.26
N ARG A 83 -25.95 -23.30 27.48
CA ARG A 83 -27.16 -24.03 27.87
C ARG A 83 -27.95 -23.31 28.96
N MET A 84 -27.26 -22.66 29.89
CA MET A 84 -27.90 -21.91 30.97
C MET A 84 -28.24 -20.48 30.54
N GLN A 85 -29.29 -19.90 31.14
CA GLN A 85 -29.69 -18.51 30.84
C GLN A 85 -28.56 -17.50 31.11
N THR A 86 -27.75 -17.74 32.14
CA THR A 86 -26.58 -16.91 32.48
C THR A 86 -25.46 -17.03 31.45
N GLU A 87 -25.18 -18.25 30.97
CA GLU A 87 -24.21 -18.50 29.90
C GLU A 87 -24.66 -17.87 28.58
N MET A 88 -25.96 -17.95 28.26
CA MET A 88 -26.52 -17.34 27.05
C MET A 88 -26.34 -15.81 27.08
N PHE A 89 -26.57 -15.18 28.23
CA PHE A 89 -26.36 -13.74 28.38
C PHE A 89 -24.88 -13.36 28.20
N MET A 90 -23.96 -14.06 28.87
CA MET A 90 -22.53 -13.82 28.74
C MET A 90 -22.03 -14.03 27.30
N ALA A 91 -22.42 -15.14 26.67
CA ALA A 91 -22.07 -15.45 25.29
C ALA A 91 -22.62 -14.39 24.33
N THR A 92 -23.83 -13.88 24.55
CA THR A 92 -24.41 -12.78 23.76
C THR A 92 -23.59 -11.49 23.89
N CYS A 93 -23.18 -11.12 25.11
CA CYS A 93 -22.29 -9.96 25.31
C CYS A 93 -20.95 -10.13 24.59
N VAL A 94 -20.33 -11.31 24.68
CA VAL A 94 -19.07 -11.61 23.99
C VAL A 94 -19.24 -11.57 22.47
N MET A 95 -20.34 -12.10 21.93
CA MET A 95 -20.65 -12.01 20.50
C MET A 95 -20.78 -10.55 20.04
N ILE A 96 -21.52 -9.71 20.76
CA ILE A 96 -21.69 -8.29 20.41
C ILE A 96 -20.33 -7.57 20.38
N ILE A 97 -19.52 -7.73 21.42
CA ILE A 97 -18.19 -7.12 21.51
C ILE A 97 -17.29 -7.65 20.40
N GLY A 98 -17.31 -8.97 20.16
CA GLY A 98 -16.53 -9.63 19.13
C GLY A 98 -16.87 -9.15 17.72
N THR A 99 -18.17 -9.01 17.40
CA THR A 99 -18.62 -8.51 16.10
C THR A 99 -18.20 -7.05 15.87
N VAL A 100 -18.28 -6.19 16.88
CA VAL A 100 -17.81 -4.80 16.76
C VAL A 100 -16.31 -4.76 16.49
N TYR A 101 -15.52 -5.54 17.24
CA TYR A 101 -14.07 -5.62 17.05
C TYR A 101 -13.68 -6.15 15.66
N TYR A 102 -14.29 -7.26 15.24
CA TYR A 102 -14.05 -7.86 13.93
C TYR A 102 -14.42 -6.92 12.77
N SER A 103 -15.55 -6.21 12.91
CA SER A 103 -15.99 -5.22 11.92
C SER A 103 -15.02 -4.05 11.79
N SER A 104 -14.44 -3.57 12.89
CA SER A 104 -13.41 -2.51 12.86
C SER A 104 -12.14 -2.96 12.14
N ILE A 105 -11.66 -4.17 12.42
CA ILE A 105 -10.48 -4.74 11.72
C ILE A 105 -10.74 -4.85 10.21
N LEU A 106 -11.90 -5.37 9.82
CA LEU A 106 -12.27 -5.44 8.41
C LEU A 106 -12.38 -4.06 7.77
N GLY A 107 -12.88 -3.06 8.51
CA GLY A 107 -12.94 -1.67 8.07
C GLY A 107 -11.55 -1.10 7.78
N ASP A 108 -10.60 -1.31 8.69
CA ASP A 108 -9.22 -0.84 8.55
C ASP A 108 -8.51 -1.52 7.35
N ILE A 109 -8.70 -2.84 7.19
CA ILE A 109 -8.14 -3.58 6.03
C ILE A 109 -8.76 -3.04 4.72
N SER A 110 -10.07 -2.83 4.68
CA SER A 110 -10.76 -2.31 3.51
C SER A 110 -10.30 -0.91 3.13
N ALA A 111 -10.08 -0.02 4.10
CA ALA A 111 -9.60 1.34 3.87
C ALA A 111 -8.16 1.35 3.32
N ASN A 112 -7.30 0.47 3.83
CA ASN A 112 -5.92 0.36 3.36
C ASN A 112 -5.82 -0.14 1.92
N ILE A 113 -6.60 -1.17 1.55
CA ILE A 113 -6.62 -1.71 0.16
C ILE A 113 -7.04 -0.62 -0.83
N GLN A 114 -8.06 0.17 -0.47
CA GLN A 114 -8.56 1.23 -1.34
C GLN A 114 -7.48 2.28 -1.63
N THR A 115 -6.61 2.61 -0.68
CA THR A 115 -5.65 3.72 -0.85
C THR A 115 -4.66 3.49 -1.99
N ASP A 116 -4.17 2.26 -2.18
CA ASP A 116 -3.23 1.93 -3.26
C ASP A 116 -3.94 1.77 -4.61
N ASP A 117 -5.14 1.18 -4.61
CA ASP A 117 -5.95 1.02 -5.82
C ASP A 117 -6.54 2.34 -6.32
N ILE A 118 -6.89 3.26 -5.42
CA ILE A 118 -7.41 4.60 -5.75
C ILE A 118 -6.39 5.37 -6.61
N ARG A 119 -5.11 5.35 -6.24
CA ARG A 119 -4.05 6.09 -6.98
C ARG A 119 -3.88 5.57 -8.39
N ARG A 120 -3.82 4.24 -8.54
CA ARG A 120 -3.81 3.58 -9.85
C ARG A 120 -5.08 3.87 -10.63
N GLY A 121 -6.22 3.86 -9.96
CA GLY A 121 -7.53 4.20 -10.51
C GLY A 121 -7.58 5.61 -11.09
N HIS A 122 -7.15 6.62 -10.33
CA HIS A 122 -7.06 8.00 -10.80
C HIS A 122 -6.15 8.16 -12.01
N TYR A 123 -4.98 7.51 -12.00
CA TYR A 123 -4.06 7.56 -13.12
C TYR A 123 -4.64 6.93 -14.39
N LYS A 124 -5.27 5.76 -14.26
CA LYS A 124 -5.99 5.10 -15.36
C LYS A 124 -7.16 5.95 -15.87
N GLY A 125 -7.89 6.60 -14.97
CA GLY A 125 -8.96 7.54 -15.30
C GLY A 125 -8.45 8.70 -16.15
N LYS A 126 -7.39 9.38 -15.70
CA LYS A 126 -6.74 10.47 -16.46
C LYS A 126 -6.30 10.01 -17.85
N LEU A 127 -5.70 8.83 -17.96
CA LEU A 127 -5.26 8.30 -19.24
C LEU A 127 -6.44 7.98 -20.17
N SER A 128 -7.52 7.42 -19.64
CA SER A 128 -8.76 7.18 -20.39
C SER A 128 -9.34 8.49 -20.94
N ASP A 129 -9.32 9.57 -20.16
CA ASP A 129 -9.83 10.86 -20.60
C ASP A 129 -8.97 11.51 -21.68
N ILE A 130 -7.63 11.34 -21.61
CA ILE A 130 -6.70 11.74 -22.69
C ILE A 130 -7.00 10.97 -23.97
N LEU A 131 -7.24 9.65 -23.90
CA LEU A 131 -7.56 8.85 -25.08
C LEU A 131 -8.90 9.24 -25.69
N LYS A 132 -9.91 9.54 -24.87
CA LYS A 132 -11.20 10.06 -25.35
C LYS A 132 -11.00 11.41 -26.06
N PHE A 133 -10.17 12.29 -25.50
CA PHE A 133 -9.81 13.56 -26.14
C PHE A 133 -9.16 13.32 -27.51
N PHE A 134 -8.20 12.39 -27.62
CA PHE A 134 -7.58 12.06 -28.91
C PHE A 134 -8.56 11.50 -29.94
N LYS A 135 -9.59 10.79 -29.51
CA LYS A 135 -10.66 10.30 -30.38
C LYS A 135 -11.54 11.44 -30.92
N VAL A 136 -11.74 12.51 -30.15
CA VAL A 136 -12.53 13.68 -30.58
C VAL A 136 -11.78 14.48 -31.67
N TYR A 137 -10.46 14.57 -31.58
CA TYR A 137 -9.62 15.34 -32.49
C TYR A 137 -8.96 14.51 -33.60
N ASP A 138 -9.35 13.24 -33.78
CA ASP A 138 -8.79 12.32 -34.78
C ASP A 138 -7.25 12.29 -34.80
N VAL A 139 -6.64 12.26 -33.61
CA VAL A 139 -5.18 12.11 -33.49
C VAL A 139 -4.77 10.74 -34.03
N THR A 140 -3.69 10.69 -34.82
CA THR A 140 -3.21 9.45 -35.43
C THR A 140 -2.92 8.37 -34.39
N LYS A 141 -3.18 7.11 -34.74
CA LYS A 141 -2.94 5.96 -33.83
C LYS A 141 -1.48 5.85 -33.40
N GLU A 142 -0.55 6.31 -34.24
CA GLU A 142 0.87 6.32 -33.93
C GLU A 142 1.19 7.29 -32.78
N THR A 143 0.72 8.54 -32.86
CA THR A 143 0.91 9.53 -31.79
C THR A 143 0.19 9.09 -30.51
N GLN A 144 -1.01 8.51 -30.60
CA GLN A 144 -1.70 7.94 -29.44
C GLN A 144 -0.86 6.86 -28.75
N ARG A 145 -0.23 5.96 -29.52
CA ARG A 145 0.65 4.92 -28.99
C ARG A 145 1.92 5.49 -28.35
N GLN A 146 2.50 6.54 -28.93
CA GLN A 146 3.65 7.24 -28.35
C GLN A 146 3.28 7.86 -27.00
N VAL A 147 2.13 8.53 -26.91
CA VAL A 147 1.63 9.10 -25.65
C VAL A 147 1.37 8.01 -24.60
N LEU A 148 0.73 6.90 -25.00
CA LEU A 148 0.52 5.75 -24.10
C LEU A 148 1.84 5.21 -23.54
N ASN A 149 2.83 4.99 -24.40
CA ASN A 149 4.15 4.53 -23.98
C ASN A 149 4.81 5.52 -23.01
N TYR A 150 4.66 6.83 -23.24
CA TYR A 150 5.17 7.87 -22.36
C TYR A 150 4.54 7.80 -20.98
N TYR A 151 3.21 7.74 -20.90
CA TYR A 151 2.51 7.63 -19.61
C TYR A 151 2.84 6.31 -18.91
N CYS A 152 2.89 5.18 -19.60
CA CYS A 152 3.34 3.91 -19.00
C CYS A 152 4.74 4.02 -18.40
N TYR A 153 5.68 4.66 -19.11
CA TYR A 153 7.04 4.87 -18.62
C TYR A 153 7.08 5.85 -17.43
N LEU A 154 6.29 6.92 -17.49
CA LEU A 154 6.17 7.89 -16.41
C LEU A 154 5.61 7.24 -15.13
N TRP A 155 4.61 6.35 -15.26
CA TRP A 155 4.05 5.60 -14.15
C TRP A 155 5.09 4.69 -13.48
N ASP A 156 5.87 3.96 -14.28
CA ASP A 156 6.92 3.08 -13.75
C ASP A 156 7.97 3.87 -12.93
N ARG A 157 8.35 5.05 -13.42
CA ARG A 157 9.38 5.91 -12.79
C ARG A 157 8.89 6.73 -11.60
N THR A 158 7.68 7.28 -11.66
CA THR A 158 7.21 8.29 -10.68
C THR A 158 5.96 7.85 -9.91
N GLN A 159 5.35 6.71 -10.27
CA GLN A 159 4.06 6.25 -9.75
C GLN A 159 2.97 7.33 -9.79
N GLY A 160 3.05 8.21 -10.81
CA GLY A 160 2.08 9.28 -11.05
C GLY A 160 2.23 10.51 -10.14
N VAL A 161 3.33 10.65 -9.40
CA VAL A 161 3.55 11.79 -8.50
C VAL A 161 4.56 12.76 -9.11
N SER A 162 4.13 14.00 -9.32
CA SER A 162 5.03 15.08 -9.73
C SER A 162 5.83 15.60 -8.52
N PRO A 163 7.15 15.78 -8.64
CA PRO A 163 7.98 16.29 -7.55
C PRO A 163 7.58 17.70 -7.13
N ASP A 164 7.16 18.56 -8.05
CA ASP A 164 6.68 19.91 -7.73
C ASP A 164 5.49 19.86 -6.77
N TYR A 165 4.55 18.93 -7.00
CA TYR A 165 3.39 18.73 -6.12
C TYR A 165 3.79 18.34 -4.69
N LEU A 166 4.84 17.54 -4.53
CA LEU A 166 5.36 17.17 -3.20
C LEU A 166 5.94 18.38 -2.44
N LEU A 167 6.38 19.41 -3.16
CA LEU A 167 7.05 20.58 -2.61
C LEU A 167 6.12 21.77 -2.35
N ILE A 168 4.85 21.73 -2.79
CA ILE A 168 3.88 22.84 -2.65
C ILE A 168 3.62 23.21 -1.18
N GLY A 169 3.64 22.23 -0.26
CA GLY A 169 3.37 22.45 1.17
C GLY A 169 4.57 22.90 1.99
N LEU A 170 5.78 22.94 1.42
CA LEU A 170 7.00 23.24 2.17
C LEU A 170 7.23 24.76 2.24
N PRO A 171 7.69 25.29 3.40
CA PRO A 171 8.19 26.65 3.49
C PRO A 171 9.31 26.90 2.46
N PRO A 172 9.40 28.11 1.86
CA PRO A 172 10.37 28.39 0.81
C PRO A 172 11.82 28.08 1.20
N SER A 173 12.19 28.31 2.45
CA SER A 173 13.54 28.02 2.97
C SER A 173 13.90 26.54 2.90
N ILE A 174 12.98 25.66 3.34
CA ILE A 174 13.17 24.21 3.33
C ILE A 174 13.10 23.69 1.90
N ARG A 175 12.17 24.20 1.08
CA ARG A 175 12.05 23.84 -0.32
C ARG A 175 13.36 24.06 -1.07
N THR A 176 13.97 25.24 -0.93
CA THR A 176 15.27 25.53 -1.55
C THR A 176 16.36 24.59 -1.05
N SER A 177 16.40 24.26 0.24
CA SER A 177 17.39 23.30 0.77
C SER A 177 17.21 21.89 0.20
N VAL A 178 15.97 21.43 0.02
CA VAL A 178 15.65 20.13 -0.60
C VAL A 178 16.05 20.14 -2.07
N CYS A 179 15.63 21.15 -2.83
CA CYS A 179 16.01 21.32 -4.24
C CYS A 179 17.53 21.35 -4.42
N GLN A 180 18.24 22.09 -3.56
CA GLN A 180 19.70 22.14 -3.58
C GLN A 180 20.28 20.74 -3.34
N SER A 181 19.86 20.01 -2.31
CA SER A 181 20.35 18.66 -2.06
C SER A 181 20.08 17.67 -3.22
N MET A 182 19.02 17.90 -4.01
CA MET A 182 18.66 17.02 -5.12
C MET A 182 19.44 17.33 -6.40
N TYR A 183 19.62 18.61 -6.73
CA TYR A 183 20.13 19.04 -8.05
C TYR A 183 21.57 19.59 -8.01
N ASP A 184 22.08 20.04 -6.86
CA ASP A 184 23.46 20.55 -6.72
C ASP A 184 24.55 19.61 -7.27
N PRO A 185 24.56 18.28 -7.00
CA PRO A 185 25.62 17.41 -7.54
C PRO A 185 25.61 17.37 -9.08
N MET A 186 24.43 17.34 -9.69
CA MET A 186 24.24 17.33 -11.13
C MET A 186 24.71 18.63 -11.78
N ILE A 187 24.35 19.77 -11.18
CA ILE A 187 24.75 21.10 -11.68
C ILE A 187 26.27 21.24 -11.61
N ARG A 188 26.90 20.87 -10.49
CA ARG A 188 28.35 20.99 -10.32
C ARG A 188 29.13 20.10 -11.28
N GLU A 189 28.65 18.89 -11.52
CA GLU A 189 29.24 17.99 -12.51
C GLU A 189 29.15 18.59 -13.92
N ALA A 190 27.99 19.18 -14.26
CA ALA A 190 27.77 19.84 -15.54
C ALA A 190 28.68 21.03 -15.81
N PHE A 191 29.05 21.80 -14.78
CA PHE A 191 29.97 22.93 -14.90
C PHE A 191 31.44 22.57 -14.69
N GLY A 192 31.77 21.29 -14.50
CA GLY A 192 33.16 20.84 -14.28
C GLY A 192 33.73 21.22 -12.90
N GLU A 193 32.88 21.66 -11.98
CA GLU A 193 33.24 22.07 -10.61
C GLU A 193 32.99 20.95 -9.59
N GLY A 194 33.06 19.68 -10.02
CA GLY A 194 32.79 18.49 -9.21
C GLY A 194 33.69 18.26 -7.99
N GLY A 195 34.61 19.19 -7.68
CA GLY A 195 35.50 19.12 -6.52
C GLY A 195 36.27 20.41 -6.20
N ALA A 196 35.98 21.55 -6.84
CA ALA A 196 36.66 22.81 -6.57
C ALA A 196 35.94 23.60 -5.44
N GLU A 197 36.69 24.39 -4.68
CA GLU A 197 36.12 25.35 -3.73
C GLU A 197 35.41 26.45 -4.53
N ILE A 198 34.08 26.48 -4.43
CA ILE A 198 33.22 27.35 -5.23
C ILE A 198 33.12 28.71 -4.52
N ASP A 199 33.31 29.79 -5.26
CA ASP A 199 33.13 31.15 -4.75
C ASP A 199 31.71 31.35 -4.18
N LYS A 200 31.58 32.19 -3.15
CA LYS A 200 30.29 32.47 -2.50
C LYS A 200 29.22 32.96 -3.49
N GLU A 201 29.63 33.69 -4.53
CA GLU A 201 28.75 34.19 -5.58
C GLU A 201 28.21 33.04 -6.45
N THR A 202 29.09 32.13 -6.88
CA THR A 202 28.76 30.95 -7.67
C THR A 202 27.88 29.96 -6.89
N GLN A 203 28.08 29.84 -5.58
CA GLN A 203 27.19 29.05 -4.71
C GLN A 203 25.76 29.61 -4.66
N GLY A 204 25.62 30.95 -4.65
CA GLY A 204 24.32 31.63 -4.72
C GLY A 204 23.60 31.34 -6.04
N PHE A 205 24.35 31.33 -7.14
CA PHE A 205 23.84 31.00 -8.47
C PHE A 205 23.33 29.56 -8.56
N PHE A 206 24.09 28.56 -8.13
CA PHE A 206 23.65 27.15 -8.14
C PHE A 206 22.44 26.91 -7.24
N ARG A 207 22.37 27.60 -6.10
CA ARG A 207 21.19 27.56 -5.23
C ARG A 207 19.95 28.11 -5.93
N LEU A 208 20.08 29.21 -6.68
CA LEU A 208 18.98 29.76 -7.47
C LEU A 208 18.57 28.77 -8.57
N MET A 209 19.53 28.25 -9.35
CA MET A 209 19.28 27.29 -10.42
C MET A 209 18.56 26.04 -9.92
N SER A 210 19.02 25.45 -8.81
CA SER A 210 18.40 24.24 -8.24
C SER A 210 16.93 24.42 -7.90
N THR A 211 16.47 25.64 -7.60
CA THR A 211 15.05 25.93 -7.32
C THR A 211 14.20 26.02 -8.59
N HIS A 212 14.82 26.28 -9.74
CA HIS A 212 14.15 26.44 -11.04
C HIS A 212 14.27 25.21 -11.95
N ILE A 213 15.04 24.19 -11.58
CA ILE A 213 15.14 22.95 -12.35
C ILE A 213 13.84 22.16 -12.26
N GLN A 214 13.31 21.78 -13.42
CA GLN A 214 12.16 20.89 -13.54
C GLN A 214 12.59 19.55 -14.16
N PRO A 215 12.23 18.41 -13.55
CA PRO A 215 12.58 17.11 -14.11
C PRO A 215 11.70 16.81 -15.33
N ALA A 216 12.36 16.65 -16.48
CA ALA A 216 11.72 16.20 -17.71
C ALA A 216 12.09 14.74 -18.00
N LEU A 217 11.09 13.95 -18.40
CA LEU A 217 11.28 12.56 -18.82
C LEU A 217 11.00 12.47 -20.31
N TYR A 218 11.85 11.77 -21.03
CA TYR A 218 11.69 11.58 -22.46
C TYR A 218 11.80 10.11 -22.84
N LEU A 219 11.09 9.72 -23.90
CA LEU A 219 11.13 8.36 -24.42
C LEU A 219 12.41 8.11 -25.23
N LYS A 220 12.79 6.84 -25.36
CA LYS A 220 13.85 6.43 -26.28
C LYS A 220 13.52 6.90 -27.69
N GLN A 221 14.55 7.34 -28.43
CA GLN A 221 14.46 7.79 -29.81
C GLN A 221 13.54 9.01 -30.03
N SER A 222 13.12 9.69 -28.96
CA SER A 222 12.41 10.97 -29.09
C SER A 222 13.40 12.10 -29.40
N ILE A 223 12.95 13.02 -30.25
CA ILE A 223 13.68 14.25 -30.57
C ILE A 223 13.28 15.29 -29.51
N ILE A 224 14.25 15.85 -28.80
CA ILE A 224 14.03 16.84 -27.74
C ILE A 224 13.91 18.23 -28.34
N CYS A 225 14.88 18.61 -29.18
CA CYS A 225 14.92 19.90 -29.85
C CYS A 225 15.15 19.67 -31.35
N ARG A 226 14.35 20.32 -32.18
CA ARG A 226 14.59 20.37 -33.63
C ARG A 226 15.29 21.66 -34.01
N ARG A 227 15.97 21.61 -35.15
CA ARG A 227 16.55 22.80 -35.76
C ARG A 227 15.46 23.81 -36.07
N GLY A 228 15.68 25.06 -35.66
CA GLY A 228 14.74 26.16 -35.89
C GLY A 228 13.68 26.31 -34.78
N ASP A 229 13.66 25.42 -33.79
CA ASP A 229 12.87 25.64 -32.57
C ASP A 229 13.48 26.79 -31.75
N ILE A 230 12.62 27.55 -31.08
CA ILE A 230 13.03 28.61 -30.17
C ILE A 230 13.52 27.93 -28.88
N GLY A 231 14.82 28.02 -28.61
CA GLY A 231 15.47 27.42 -27.44
C GLY A 231 15.61 28.40 -26.29
N ASP A 232 14.61 28.45 -25.41
CA ASP A 232 14.64 29.26 -24.18
C ASP A 232 15.04 28.45 -22.93
N GLU A 233 15.38 27.18 -23.11
CA GLU A 233 15.60 26.22 -22.02
C GLU A 233 17.00 25.58 -22.10
N MET A 234 17.60 25.35 -20.93
CA MET A 234 18.84 24.60 -20.76
C MET A 234 18.54 23.25 -20.14
N PHE A 235 19.13 22.19 -20.69
CA PHE A 235 18.92 20.82 -20.25
C PHE A 235 20.18 20.24 -19.61
N PHE A 236 19.99 19.57 -18.47
CA PHE A 236 21.02 18.81 -17.79
C PHE A 236 20.71 17.33 -17.88
N ILE A 237 21.70 16.49 -18.17
CA ILE A 237 21.51 15.04 -18.33
C ILE A 237 21.83 14.33 -17.01
N GLN A 238 20.81 13.78 -16.36
CA GLN A 238 20.98 13.05 -15.09
C GLN A 238 21.26 11.57 -15.33
N ARG A 239 20.50 10.99 -16.26
CA ARG A 239 20.50 9.57 -16.56
C ARG A 239 20.21 9.38 -18.04
N GLY A 240 20.96 8.48 -18.66
CA GLY A 240 20.85 8.21 -20.08
C GLY A 240 21.76 9.06 -20.95
N ASN A 241 21.63 8.86 -22.25
CA ASN A 241 22.48 9.48 -23.27
C ASN A 241 21.63 10.21 -24.32
N VAL A 242 22.12 11.37 -24.76
CA VAL A 242 21.53 12.21 -25.81
C VAL A 242 22.49 12.29 -26.97
N ALA A 243 22.08 11.84 -28.14
CA ALA A 243 22.80 12.00 -29.39
C ALA A 243 22.47 13.35 -30.04
N ILE A 244 23.50 14.03 -30.49
CA ILE A 244 23.46 15.18 -31.37
C ILE A 244 23.56 14.64 -32.79
N LEU A 245 22.51 14.84 -33.57
CA LEU A 245 22.36 14.42 -34.96
C LEU A 245 22.64 15.58 -35.90
N GLU A 246 23.14 15.28 -37.11
CA GLU A 246 23.21 16.24 -38.22
C GLU A 246 21.83 16.44 -38.88
N ASP A 247 21.77 17.28 -39.90
CA ASP A 247 20.54 17.61 -40.63
C ASP A 247 19.82 16.38 -41.26
N ASP A 248 20.55 15.28 -41.47
CA ASP A 248 20.04 14.05 -42.08
C ASP A 248 19.35 13.08 -41.09
N ASP A 249 19.21 13.44 -39.79
CA ASP A 249 18.57 12.65 -38.72
C ASP A 249 19.17 11.24 -38.45
N GLU A 250 20.17 10.83 -39.22
CA GLU A 250 20.82 9.51 -39.13
C GLU A 250 22.27 9.59 -38.65
N THR A 251 22.99 10.67 -38.97
CA THR A 251 24.41 10.82 -38.62
C THR A 251 24.56 11.38 -37.22
N VAL A 252 25.17 10.61 -36.32
CA VAL A 252 25.46 11.03 -34.94
C VAL A 252 26.77 11.82 -34.90
N CYS A 253 26.68 13.12 -34.59
CA CYS A 253 27.84 14.00 -34.45
C CYS A 253 28.52 13.86 -33.08
N LYS A 254 27.73 13.78 -32.01
CA LYS A 254 28.23 13.72 -30.63
C LYS A 254 27.23 13.03 -29.73
N VAL A 255 27.68 12.22 -28.78
CA VAL A 255 26.83 11.67 -27.73
C VAL A 255 27.15 12.36 -26.42
N LEU A 256 26.12 12.91 -25.78
CA LEU A 256 26.17 13.49 -24.45
C LEU A 256 25.69 12.47 -23.42
N GLY A 257 26.45 12.33 -22.33
CA GLY A 257 26.16 11.40 -21.23
C GLY A 257 25.72 12.11 -19.94
N PRO A 258 25.54 11.34 -18.85
CA PRO A 258 25.27 11.89 -17.52
C PRO A 258 26.33 12.91 -17.10
N GLY A 259 25.90 13.98 -16.42
CA GLY A 259 26.78 15.05 -15.98
C GLY A 259 27.15 16.05 -17.09
N GLN A 260 26.59 15.92 -18.29
CA GLN A 260 26.72 16.91 -19.36
C GLN A 260 25.43 17.71 -19.55
N HIS A 261 25.54 18.86 -20.20
CA HIS A 261 24.42 19.77 -20.44
C HIS A 261 24.40 20.25 -21.90
N PHE A 262 23.25 20.78 -22.33
CA PHE A 262 23.06 21.39 -23.65
C PHE A 262 21.96 22.46 -23.60
N GLY A 263 21.83 23.28 -24.65
CA GLY A 263 20.85 24.38 -24.73
C GLY A 263 21.43 25.78 -24.48
N GLU A 264 22.74 25.90 -24.32
CA GLU A 264 23.44 27.17 -24.06
C GLU A 264 23.38 28.21 -25.21
N VAL A 265 23.03 27.77 -26.43
CA VAL A 265 23.17 28.54 -27.67
C VAL A 265 22.04 29.56 -27.89
N GLY A 266 20.95 29.51 -27.12
CA GLY A 266 19.82 30.44 -27.26
C GLY A 266 20.07 31.87 -26.81
N HIS A 267 21.13 32.15 -26.02
CA HIS A 267 21.25 33.43 -25.29
C HIS A 267 22.59 34.18 -25.44
N LEU A 268 23.62 33.60 -26.06
CA LEU A 268 24.89 34.29 -26.26
C LEU A 268 25.06 34.69 -27.73
N PRO A 269 25.19 35.99 -28.07
CA PRO A 269 25.63 36.40 -29.39
C PRO A 269 27.13 36.15 -29.50
N THR A 270 27.55 34.90 -29.54
CA THR A 270 28.95 34.54 -29.77
C THR A 270 29.26 34.71 -31.25
N LYS A 271 30.17 35.65 -31.49
CA LYS A 271 30.76 36.04 -32.77
C LYS A 271 31.71 34.97 -33.35
N GLN A 272 31.31 33.71 -33.32
CA GLN A 272 31.99 32.63 -34.04
C GLN A 272 30.97 31.86 -34.86
N ASP A 273 31.00 32.15 -36.16
CA ASP A 273 30.37 31.40 -37.23
C ASP A 273 30.75 29.92 -37.14
N HIS A 274 29.97 29.13 -36.39
CA HIS A 274 29.65 27.75 -36.72
C HIS A 274 28.20 27.56 -36.28
N GLN A 275 27.27 27.88 -37.19
CA GLN A 275 25.92 27.33 -37.17
C GLN A 275 26.06 25.80 -37.20
N SER A 276 26.19 25.18 -36.04
CA SER A 276 26.25 23.74 -35.94
C SER A 276 24.81 23.23 -35.93
N SER A 277 24.33 23.01 -37.16
CA SER A 277 23.03 22.53 -37.57
C SER A 277 22.76 21.15 -36.99
N HIS A 278 22.32 21.07 -35.74
CA HIS A 278 22.17 19.78 -35.08
C HIS A 278 20.84 19.59 -34.36
N GLN A 279 20.21 18.45 -34.62
CA GLN A 279 19.02 17.98 -33.90
C GLN A 279 19.44 17.12 -32.70
N LEU A 280 18.67 17.14 -31.62
CA LEU A 280 19.00 16.37 -30.41
C LEU A 280 18.02 15.21 -30.23
N ARG A 281 18.52 13.98 -30.29
CA ARG A 281 17.75 12.75 -30.11
C ARG A 281 18.24 11.99 -28.90
N LEU A 282 17.35 11.54 -28.03
CA LEU A 282 17.74 10.63 -26.95
C LEU A 282 18.02 9.24 -27.49
N GLU A 283 19.26 8.78 -27.33
CA GLU A 283 19.63 7.42 -27.73
C GLU A 283 19.38 6.39 -26.64
N CYS A 284 19.35 6.75 -25.35
CA CYS A 284 19.04 5.76 -24.32
C CYS A 284 18.64 6.39 -22.99
N ALA A 285 17.40 6.18 -22.53
CA ALA A 285 17.13 6.10 -21.10
C ALA A 285 17.36 4.63 -20.70
N GLU A 286 18.31 4.41 -19.80
CA GLU A 286 18.74 3.09 -19.35
C GLU A 286 17.54 2.20 -19.01
N GLN A 287 17.48 1.06 -19.71
CA GLN A 287 16.41 0.09 -19.66
C GLN A 287 16.86 -1.04 -18.74
N GLU A 288 16.70 -0.85 -17.43
CA GLU A 288 16.45 -2.00 -16.57
C GLU A 288 14.98 -2.37 -16.76
N ARG A 289 14.72 -3.41 -17.55
CA ARG A 289 13.41 -4.09 -17.54
C ARG A 289 13.37 -4.94 -16.26
N PRO A 290 12.48 -4.68 -15.29
CA PRO A 290 11.94 -5.78 -14.52
C PRO A 290 10.94 -6.49 -15.45
N ARG A 291 11.26 -7.73 -15.85
CA ARG A 291 10.25 -8.66 -16.39
C ARG A 291 9.22 -8.93 -15.29
N ARG A 292 8.19 -8.09 -15.18
CA ARG A 292 6.93 -8.43 -14.51
C ARG A 292 5.77 -7.96 -15.39
N ASN A 293 5.25 -8.93 -16.15
CA ASN A 293 3.89 -9.02 -16.68
C ASN A 293 3.31 -7.75 -17.32
N LEU A 294 3.65 -7.54 -18.59
CA LEU A 294 2.91 -6.68 -19.52
C LEU A 294 1.56 -7.29 -19.96
N GLU A 295 1.13 -8.43 -19.39
CA GLU A 295 -0.15 -9.09 -19.66
C GLU A 295 -1.31 -8.63 -18.75
N GLN A 296 -1.13 -7.55 -17.99
CA GLN A 296 -2.23 -6.95 -17.20
C GLN A 296 -2.43 -5.47 -17.54
N ILE A 297 -2.51 -5.16 -18.82
CA ILE A 297 -3.35 -4.06 -19.27
C ILE A 297 -4.60 -4.73 -19.84
N PRO A 298 -5.70 -4.86 -19.08
CA PRO A 298 -6.94 -5.31 -19.67
C PRO A 298 -7.31 -4.32 -20.78
N GLU A 299 -7.66 -4.87 -21.94
CA GLU A 299 -8.29 -4.14 -23.03
C GLU A 299 -9.44 -3.32 -22.44
N ILE A 300 -9.31 -2.00 -22.50
CA ILE A 300 -10.42 -1.09 -22.21
C ILE A 300 -11.23 -1.00 -23.51
N PRO A 301 -12.55 -1.27 -23.48
CA PRO A 301 -13.40 -1.32 -24.67
C PRO A 301 -13.48 0.00 -25.43
#